data_AF-A0A938PDH2-F1
#
_entry.id   AF-A0A938PDH2-F1
#
_cell.length_a   1.000
_cell.length_b   1.000
_cell.length_c   1.000
_cell.angle_alpha   90.00
_cell.angle_beta   90.00
_cell.angle_gamma   90.00
#
_symmetry.space_group_name_H-M   'P 1'
#
loop_
_entity.id
_entity.type
_entity.pdbx_description
1 polymer ?
#
loop_
_entity_poly.entity_id
_entity_poly.type
_entity_poly.pdbx_seq_one_letter_code
_entity_poly.pdbx_strand_id
1 'polypeptide(L)'
;MSPLLPIGYRREKEVLIYGPSSAVFFTANDPTLLQVSVKATTARGVRLYLKPLKAGTPILQARLGSPTGPILAQQEIDEFTIRSQSTAYIGVIETFPDGAKLVQTNLEMTPHVADLDVKLHIIIRGVTFEDSTLDKFLTTNAFTYAPVSGKWLYAYRMIATPDLFTGTCHSIIVTQGSDRVGQ
;
A
#
# COMPACT_ATOMS: atom_id res chain seq x y z
N MET A 1 25.40 -5.86 -4.78
CA MET A 1 24.77 -5.00 -3.75
C MET A 1 24.29 -3.72 -4.45
N SER A 2 22.97 -3.56 -4.55
CA SER A 2 22.24 -2.38 -5.07
C SER A 2 20.86 -2.37 -4.39
N PRO A 3 20.22 -1.21 -4.22
CA PRO A 3 19.89 -0.72 -2.88
C PRO A 3 18.48 -1.08 -2.41
N LEU A 4 18.36 -1.24 -1.09
CA LEU A 4 17.10 -1.16 -0.36
C LEU A 4 16.45 0.20 -0.65
N LEU A 5 15.16 0.25 -0.99
CA LEU A 5 14.44 1.52 -1.04
C LEU A 5 13.77 1.72 0.33
N PRO A 6 14.24 2.64 1.18
CA PRO A 6 13.73 2.78 2.54
C PRO A 6 12.68 3.90 2.66
N ILE A 7 12.14 4.04 3.87
CA ILE A 7 11.69 5.31 4.44
C ILE A 7 12.50 6.48 3.84
N GLY A 8 11.81 7.48 3.29
CA GLY A 8 12.42 8.57 2.54
C GLY A 8 12.22 8.55 1.01
N TYR A 9 11.35 7.68 0.50
CA TYR A 9 10.87 7.75 -0.89
C TYR A 9 9.94 8.95 -1.10
N ARG A 10 10.20 9.75 -2.14
CA ARG A 10 9.42 10.94 -2.49
C ARG A 10 8.34 10.59 -3.51
N ARG A 11 7.08 10.79 -3.13
CA ARG A 11 5.88 10.60 -3.96
C ARG A 11 5.39 11.91 -4.53
N GLU A 12 4.72 11.85 -5.67
CA GLU A 12 3.95 12.96 -6.22
C GLU A 12 2.47 12.74 -5.95
N LYS A 13 1.80 13.75 -5.40
CA LYS A 13 0.34 13.73 -5.18
C LYS A 13 -0.27 15.01 -5.69
N GLU A 14 -1.33 14.88 -6.49
CA GLU A 14 -2.16 16.02 -6.86
C GLU A 14 -3.25 16.22 -5.81
N VAL A 15 -3.37 17.46 -5.34
CA VAL A 15 -4.40 17.91 -4.40
C VAL A 15 -5.27 18.93 -5.12
N LEU A 16 -6.56 18.62 -5.20
CA LEU A 16 -7.55 19.51 -5.77
C LEU A 16 -7.90 20.62 -4.76
N ILE A 17 -7.99 21.85 -5.26
CA ILE A 17 -8.37 23.02 -4.46
C ILE A 17 -9.53 23.71 -5.15
N TYR A 18 -10.64 23.86 -4.42
CA TYR A 18 -11.77 24.65 -4.87
C TYR A 18 -11.63 26.06 -4.30
N GLY A 19 -11.17 27.00 -5.11
CA GLY A 19 -10.88 28.39 -4.71
C GLY A 19 -9.47 28.84 -5.11
N PRO A 20 -8.98 29.97 -4.58
CA PRO A 20 -7.66 30.49 -4.93
C PRO A 20 -6.57 29.60 -4.32
N SER A 21 -5.91 28.80 -5.16
CA SER A 21 -4.82 27.90 -4.73
C SER A 21 -3.63 28.64 -4.12
N SER A 22 -3.42 29.90 -4.49
CA SER A 22 -2.38 30.77 -3.91
C SER A 22 -2.60 31.12 -2.44
N ALA A 23 -3.82 30.94 -1.92
CA ALA A 23 -4.13 31.19 -0.51
C ALA A 23 -3.96 29.94 0.38
N VAL A 24 -3.66 28.78 -0.21
CA VAL A 24 -3.56 27.50 0.52
C VAL A 24 -2.11 27.06 0.64
N PHE A 25 -1.68 26.81 1.87
CA PHE A 25 -0.34 26.36 2.23
C PHE A 25 -0.38 24.90 2.66
N PHE A 26 0.60 24.12 2.23
CA PHE A 26 0.72 22.71 2.59
C PHE A 26 1.90 22.49 3.52
N THR A 27 1.63 21.88 4.67
CA THR A 27 2.62 21.63 5.73
C THR A 27 2.45 20.23 6.29
N ALA A 28 3.50 19.67 6.88
CA ALA A 28 3.35 18.49 7.73
C ALA A 28 2.85 18.93 9.11
N ASN A 29 1.98 18.13 9.72
CA ASN A 29 1.63 18.29 11.13
C ASN A 29 2.88 18.09 12.01
N ASP A 30 3.71 17.11 11.65
CA ASP A 30 5.02 16.87 12.26
C ASP A 30 6.10 16.79 11.15
N PRO A 31 6.99 17.79 11.05
CA PRO A 31 8.04 17.81 10.03
C PRO A 31 9.13 16.75 10.24
N THR A 32 9.15 16.06 11.39
CA THR A 32 10.05 14.92 11.63
C THR A 32 9.53 13.62 11.03
N LEU A 33 8.22 13.54 10.73
CA LEU A 33 7.56 12.39 10.13
C LEU A 33 7.29 12.57 8.63
N LEU A 34 7.05 13.80 8.17
CA LEU A 34 6.70 14.06 6.77
C LEU A 34 7.40 15.32 6.25
N GLN A 35 8.07 15.19 5.11
CA GLN A 35 8.50 16.34 4.32
C GLN A 35 7.46 16.63 3.23
N VAL A 36 7.06 17.90 3.12
CA VAL A 36 6.10 18.41 2.15
C VAL A 36 6.74 19.54 1.35
N SER A 37 6.62 19.51 0.03
CA SER A 37 6.93 20.67 -0.81
C SER A 37 6.01 20.77 -2.01
N VAL A 38 5.75 21.99 -2.47
CA VAL A 38 4.96 22.22 -3.69
C VAL A 38 5.88 22.00 -4.90
N LYS A 39 5.48 21.07 -5.78
CA LYS A 39 6.14 20.84 -7.07
C LYS A 39 5.70 21.87 -8.09
N ALA A 40 4.39 22.04 -8.24
CA ALA A 40 3.79 22.93 -9.23
C ALA A 40 2.34 23.26 -8.86
N THR A 41 1.85 24.41 -9.31
CA THR A 41 0.41 24.69 -9.36
C THR A 41 -0.17 24.02 -10.60
N THR A 42 -1.35 23.43 -10.49
CA THR A 42 -2.10 22.84 -11.62
C THR A 42 -3.37 23.64 -11.88
N ALA A 43 -4.04 23.39 -13.00
CA ALA A 43 -5.30 24.07 -13.33
C ALA A 43 -6.42 23.84 -12.29
N ARG A 44 -6.28 22.82 -11.43
CA ARG A 44 -7.31 22.42 -10.44
C ARG A 44 -6.80 22.43 -9.00
N GLY A 45 -5.57 22.88 -8.74
CA GLY A 45 -4.98 22.84 -7.41
C GLY A 45 -3.46 22.87 -7.44
N VAL A 46 -2.82 21.94 -6.72
CA VAL A 46 -1.35 21.83 -6.65
C VAL A 46 -0.89 20.39 -6.76
N ARG A 47 0.31 20.21 -7.29
CA ARG A 47 1.06 18.95 -7.18
C ARG A 47 2.10 19.10 -6.09
N LEU A 48 2.09 18.16 -5.15
CA LEU A 48 2.98 18.12 -4.00
C LEU A 48 4.01 17.00 -4.18
N TYR A 49 5.20 17.24 -3.65
CA TYR A 49 6.11 16.20 -3.25
C TYR A 49 5.87 15.87 -1.78
N LEU A 50 5.63 14.58 -1.50
CA LEU A 50 5.43 14.04 -0.17
C LEU A 50 6.48 12.98 0.10
N LYS A 51 7.20 13.10 1.22
CA LYS A 51 8.23 12.14 1.60
C LYS A 51 8.09 11.81 3.09
N PRO A 52 7.46 10.68 3.43
CA PRO A 52 7.49 10.15 4.78
C PRO A 52 8.94 9.86 5.19
N LEU A 53 9.34 10.38 6.35
CA LEU A 53 10.71 10.39 6.85
C LEU A 53 10.96 9.31 7.90
N LYS A 54 9.90 8.80 8.53
CA LYS A 54 9.88 7.69 9.51
C LYS A 54 8.50 7.03 9.47
N ALA A 55 8.38 5.81 10.01
CA ALA A 55 7.09 5.20 10.27
C ALA A 55 6.33 6.01 11.34
N GLY A 56 5.00 6.07 11.23
CA GLY A 56 4.13 6.70 12.23
C GLY A 56 2.78 7.08 11.63
N THR A 57 2.28 8.27 11.98
CA THR A 57 1.04 8.83 11.39
C THR A 57 1.39 10.16 10.70
N PRO A 58 2.07 10.13 9.54
CA PRO A 58 2.45 11.35 8.83
C PRO A 58 1.19 12.05 8.28
N ILE A 59 0.86 13.21 8.85
CA ILE A 59 -0.33 13.99 8.47
C ILE A 59 0.08 15.19 7.62
N LEU A 60 -0.48 15.28 6.42
CA LEU A 60 -0.47 16.47 5.58
C LEU A 60 -1.58 17.42 6.01
N GLN A 61 -1.27 18.71 6.15
CA GLN A 61 -2.22 19.77 6.47
C GLN A 61 -2.29 20.82 5.36
N ALA A 62 -3.51 21.17 4.96
CA ALA A 62 -3.81 22.33 4.16
C ALA A 62 -4.21 23.49 5.10
N ARG A 63 -3.58 24.66 4.95
CA ARG A 63 -3.76 25.83 5.82
C ARG A 63 -4.07 27.08 5.02
N LEU A 64 -4.89 27.96 5.58
CA LEU A 64 -5.30 29.20 4.91
C LEU A 64 -4.34 30.35 5.22
N GLY A 65 -3.92 31.08 4.19
CA GLY A 65 -3.20 32.34 4.27
C GLY A 65 -1.71 32.25 4.65
N SER A 66 -1.31 31.27 5.45
CA SER A 66 0.10 31.04 5.80
C SER A 66 0.37 29.60 6.27
N PRO A 67 1.65 29.17 6.35
CA PRO A 67 2.04 27.87 6.92
C PRO A 67 1.63 27.66 8.39
N THR A 68 1.34 28.72 9.14
CA THR A 68 0.86 28.66 10.53
C THR A 68 -0.60 29.08 10.67
N GLY A 69 -1.30 29.28 9.54
CA GLY A 69 -2.70 29.71 9.51
C GLY A 69 -3.68 28.60 9.92
N PRO A 70 -4.98 28.91 9.95
CA PRO A 70 -6.03 27.94 10.27
C PRO A 70 -5.96 26.70 9.38
N ILE A 71 -6.14 25.52 9.98
CA ILE A 71 -6.20 24.25 9.24
C ILE A 71 -7.54 24.19 8.51
N LEU A 72 -7.50 24.03 7.18
CA LEU A 72 -8.66 23.82 6.34
C LEU A 72 -9.02 22.33 6.24
N ALA A 73 -7.99 21.50 6.10
CA ALA A 73 -8.12 20.05 5.97
C ALA A 73 -6.82 19.37 6.41
N GLN A 74 -6.93 18.10 6.79
CA GLN A 74 -5.78 17.26 7.06
C GLN A 74 -6.03 15.84 6.58
N GLN A 75 -4.96 15.15 6.19
CA GLN A 75 -5.01 13.80 5.64
C GLN A 75 -3.75 13.04 6.06
N GLU A 76 -3.93 11.83 6.57
CA GLU A 76 -2.82 10.89 6.79
C GLU A 76 -2.29 10.37 5.44
N ILE A 77 -0.96 10.24 5.35
CA ILE A 77 -0.25 9.86 4.12
C ILE A 77 0.33 8.46 4.28
N ASP A 78 -0.14 7.50 3.47
CA ASP A 78 0.42 6.15 3.48
C ASP A 78 1.92 6.16 3.12
N GLU A 79 2.76 5.54 3.95
CA GLU A 79 4.21 5.43 3.70
C GLU A 79 4.54 4.43 2.60
N PHE A 80 3.75 3.38 2.49
CA PHE A 80 3.83 2.33 1.48
C PHE A 80 2.44 2.04 0.90
N THR A 81 2.41 1.35 -0.23
CA THR A 81 1.19 0.75 -0.76
C THR A 81 1.44 -0.73 -0.87
N ILE A 82 0.55 -1.54 -0.32
CA ILE A 82 0.52 -2.99 -0.53
C ILE A 82 -0.76 -3.32 -1.29
N ARG A 83 -0.70 -4.22 -2.27
CA ARG A 83 -1.88 -4.66 -3.01
C ARG A 83 -1.78 -6.11 -3.42
N SER A 84 -2.91 -6.79 -3.40
CA SER A 84 -3.04 -8.09 -4.04
C SER A 84 -3.16 -7.91 -5.56
N GLN A 85 -2.48 -8.78 -6.31
CA GLN A 85 -2.68 -8.92 -7.75
C GLN A 85 -3.77 -9.95 -8.08
N SER A 86 -4.43 -10.57 -7.10
CA SER A 86 -5.45 -11.61 -7.33
C SER A 86 -6.65 -11.14 -8.14
N THR A 87 -6.91 -9.84 -8.22
CA THR A 87 -7.96 -9.28 -9.09
C THR A 87 -7.51 -9.10 -10.53
N ALA A 88 -6.20 -8.94 -10.76
CA ALA A 88 -5.62 -8.69 -12.09
C ALA A 88 -5.05 -9.97 -12.73
N TYR A 89 -4.52 -10.87 -11.91
CA TYR A 89 -3.89 -12.11 -12.37
C TYR A 89 -3.93 -13.20 -11.30
N ILE A 90 -4.43 -14.36 -11.70
CA ILE A 90 -4.38 -15.61 -10.95
C ILE A 90 -3.86 -16.68 -11.92
N GLY A 91 -2.70 -17.26 -11.62
CA GLY A 91 -2.17 -18.39 -12.36
C GLY A 91 -2.66 -19.70 -11.76
N VAL A 92 -3.28 -20.57 -12.54
CA VAL A 92 -3.58 -21.95 -12.11
C VAL A 92 -2.29 -22.76 -12.17
N ILE A 93 -1.87 -23.30 -11.03
CA ILE A 93 -0.67 -24.15 -10.91
C ILE A 93 -1.03 -25.61 -11.10
N GLU A 94 -2.13 -26.05 -10.51
CA GLU A 94 -2.60 -27.43 -10.55
C GLU A 94 -4.13 -27.48 -10.49
N THR A 95 -4.72 -28.52 -11.09
CA THR A 95 -6.12 -28.89 -10.88
C THR A 95 -6.14 -30.30 -10.30
N PHE A 96 -6.68 -30.44 -9.09
CA PHE A 96 -6.79 -31.68 -8.35
C PHE A 96 -7.87 -32.60 -8.96
N PRO A 97 -7.87 -33.92 -8.64
CA PRO A 97 -8.83 -34.87 -9.20
C PRO A 97 -10.31 -34.55 -8.89
N ASP A 98 -10.57 -33.85 -7.80
CA ASP A 98 -11.91 -33.38 -7.40
C ASP A 98 -12.34 -32.06 -8.10
N GLY A 99 -11.49 -31.54 -8.97
CA GLY A 99 -11.69 -30.29 -9.72
C GLY A 99 -11.26 -29.03 -8.96
N ALA A 100 -10.82 -29.13 -7.71
CA ALA A 100 -10.26 -28.00 -6.99
C ALA A 100 -8.96 -27.52 -7.67
N LYS A 101 -8.64 -26.24 -7.52
CA LYS A 101 -7.50 -25.61 -8.21
C LYS A 101 -6.53 -25.04 -7.20
N LEU A 102 -5.26 -25.41 -7.32
CA LEU A 102 -4.16 -24.68 -6.70
C LEU A 102 -3.83 -23.49 -7.59
N VAL A 103 -3.95 -22.29 -7.05
CA VAL A 103 -3.69 -21.06 -7.78
C VAL A 103 -2.60 -20.23 -7.10
N GLN A 104 -1.87 -19.44 -7.88
CA GLN A 104 -0.82 -18.55 -7.42
C GLN A 104 -1.10 -17.12 -7.86
N THR A 105 -0.84 -16.18 -6.96
CA THR A 105 -0.84 -14.74 -7.23
C THR A 105 0.23 -14.05 -6.40
N ASN A 106 0.34 -12.72 -6.51
CA ASN A 106 1.36 -11.93 -5.84
C ASN A 106 0.76 -10.83 -4.98
N LEU A 107 1.36 -10.59 -3.82
CA LEU A 107 1.31 -9.29 -3.17
C LEU A 107 2.38 -8.42 -3.81
N GLU A 108 2.05 -7.15 -3.98
CA GLU A 108 2.96 -6.13 -4.47
C GLU A 108 3.07 -5.01 -3.44
N MET A 109 4.31 -4.60 -3.12
CA MET A 109 4.59 -3.51 -2.20
C MET A 109 5.39 -2.39 -2.89
N THR A 110 5.02 -1.13 -2.68
CA THR A 110 5.73 0.03 -3.26
C THR A 110 5.68 1.28 -2.35
N PRO A 111 6.84 1.85 -1.96
CA PRO A 111 8.16 1.19 -1.97
C PRO A 111 8.15 0.00 -1.00
N HIS A 112 9.21 -0.81 -1.03
CA HIS A 112 9.41 -1.82 0.00
C HIS A 112 9.70 -1.16 1.35
N VAL A 113 9.05 -1.62 2.41
CA VAL A 113 9.37 -1.23 3.77
C VAL A 113 9.61 -2.53 4.52
N ALA A 114 10.86 -2.73 4.95
CA ALA A 114 11.28 -3.90 5.70
C ALA A 114 10.65 -3.92 7.10
N ASP A 115 10.72 -5.09 7.76
CA ASP A 115 10.35 -5.27 9.16
C ASP A 115 8.90 -4.91 9.51
N LEU A 116 7.97 -5.14 8.58
CA LEU A 116 6.53 -5.08 8.85
C LEU A 116 5.95 -6.50 8.84
N ASP A 117 4.93 -6.70 9.66
CA ASP A 117 4.14 -7.92 9.68
C ASP A 117 2.91 -7.74 8.78
N VAL A 118 2.62 -8.76 7.98
CA VAL A 118 1.49 -8.78 7.05
C VAL A 118 0.62 -9.99 7.38
N LYS A 119 -0.65 -9.73 7.66
CA LYS A 119 -1.69 -10.75 7.80
C LYS A 119 -2.58 -10.72 6.56
N LEU A 120 -2.71 -11.87 5.92
CA LEU A 120 -3.73 -12.14 4.92
C LEU A 120 -4.84 -12.98 5.54
N HIS A 121 -6.09 -12.64 5.25
CA HIS A 121 -7.23 -13.42 5.69
C HIS A 121 -8.21 -13.65 4.53
N ILE A 122 -8.52 -14.92 4.24
CA ILE A 122 -9.51 -15.29 3.22
C ILE A 122 -10.91 -14.87 3.66
N ILE A 123 -11.61 -14.11 2.81
CA ILE A 123 -12.94 -13.56 3.12
C ILE A 123 -14.08 -14.22 2.33
N ILE A 124 -13.75 -15.16 1.45
CA ILE A 124 -14.72 -15.87 0.61
C ILE A 124 -14.73 -17.36 0.94
N ARG A 125 -15.92 -17.97 0.89
CA ARG A 125 -16.07 -19.43 1.06
C ARG A 125 -15.44 -20.18 -0.10
N GLY A 126 -15.04 -21.43 0.12
CA GLY A 126 -14.47 -22.28 -0.93
C GLY A 126 -13.04 -21.90 -1.32
N VAL A 127 -12.38 -21.04 -0.55
CA VAL A 127 -10.95 -20.71 -0.70
C VAL A 127 -10.24 -20.93 0.61
N THR A 128 -9.03 -21.47 0.54
CA THR A 128 -8.07 -21.54 1.64
C THR A 128 -6.68 -21.19 1.11
N PHE A 129 -5.72 -20.93 1.99
CA PHE A 129 -4.31 -20.97 1.60
C PHE A 129 -3.87 -22.41 1.31
N GLU A 130 -2.72 -22.58 0.66
CA GLU A 130 -2.20 -23.91 0.28
C GLU A 130 -1.99 -24.89 1.47
N ASP A 131 -1.88 -24.36 2.68
CA ASP A 131 -1.78 -25.11 3.94
C ASP A 131 -3.16 -25.38 4.58
N SER A 132 -4.24 -25.18 3.82
CA SER A 132 -5.64 -25.33 4.25
C SER A 132 -6.10 -24.35 5.34
N THR A 133 -5.33 -23.30 5.63
CA THR A 133 -5.72 -22.27 6.60
C THR A 133 -6.52 -21.13 5.95
N LEU A 134 -7.16 -20.31 6.79
CA LEU A 134 -7.79 -19.05 6.36
C LEU A 134 -6.91 -17.83 6.60
N ASP A 135 -5.84 -17.97 7.37
CA ASP A 135 -4.95 -16.88 7.77
C ASP A 135 -3.50 -17.21 7.36
N LYS A 136 -2.85 -16.29 6.65
CA LYS A 136 -1.41 -16.38 6.34
C LYS A 136 -0.69 -15.19 6.96
N PHE A 137 0.36 -15.48 7.70
CA PHE A 137 1.23 -14.48 8.31
C PHE A 137 2.58 -14.50 7.61
N LEU A 138 3.10 -13.32 7.30
CA LEU A 138 4.40 -13.15 6.66
C LEU A 138 5.00 -11.80 7.07
N THR A 139 6.30 -11.66 6.89
CA THR A 139 7.00 -10.38 7.04
C THR A 139 7.26 -9.77 5.67
N THR A 140 7.26 -8.45 5.56
CA THR A 140 7.66 -7.74 4.33
C THR A 140 9.10 -8.07 3.91
N ASN A 141 9.93 -8.59 4.81
CA ASN A 141 11.27 -9.09 4.47
C ASN A 141 11.25 -10.29 3.50
N ALA A 142 10.12 -10.99 3.38
CA ALA A 142 9.95 -12.07 2.42
C ALA A 142 9.68 -11.59 0.98
N PHE A 143 9.48 -10.28 0.76
CA PHE A 143 9.28 -9.74 -0.58
C PHE A 143 10.59 -9.75 -1.36
N THR A 144 10.49 -10.08 -2.64
CA THR A 144 11.63 -10.14 -3.56
C THR A 144 11.49 -9.09 -4.64
N TYR A 145 12.59 -8.42 -4.98
CA TYR A 145 12.60 -7.42 -6.04
C TYR A 145 12.51 -8.09 -7.41
N ALA A 146 11.47 -7.76 -8.17
CA ALA A 146 11.27 -8.21 -9.54
C ALA A 146 11.77 -7.13 -10.52
N PRO A 147 12.97 -7.27 -11.12
CA PRO A 147 13.61 -6.21 -11.89
C PRO A 147 12.84 -5.82 -13.16
N VAL A 148 12.09 -6.76 -13.75
CA VAL A 148 11.28 -6.52 -14.96
C VAL A 148 10.12 -5.57 -14.67
N SER A 149 9.48 -5.71 -13.50
CA SER A 149 8.32 -4.91 -13.13
C SER A 149 8.68 -3.70 -12.25
N GLY A 150 9.91 -3.64 -11.74
CA GLY A 150 10.39 -2.60 -10.84
C GLY A 150 9.73 -2.63 -9.47
N LYS A 151 9.15 -3.77 -9.08
CA LYS A 151 8.28 -3.91 -7.90
C LYS A 151 8.80 -4.97 -6.94
N TRP A 152 8.39 -4.88 -5.69
CA TRP A 152 8.64 -5.89 -4.67
C TRP A 152 7.44 -6.81 -4.57
N LEU A 153 7.68 -8.12 -4.73
CA LEU A 153 6.62 -9.12 -4.84
C LEU A 153 6.78 -10.22 -3.79
N TYR A 154 5.66 -10.68 -3.25
CA TYR A 154 5.56 -11.93 -2.50
C TYR A 154 4.53 -12.84 -3.15
N ALA A 155 4.98 -13.99 -3.67
CA ALA A 155 4.10 -14.98 -4.25
C ALA A 155 3.45 -15.83 -3.15
N TYR A 156 2.16 -16.08 -3.28
CA TYR A 156 1.42 -16.98 -2.39
C TYR A 156 0.38 -17.77 -3.16
N ARG A 157 0.03 -18.91 -2.59
CA ARG A 157 -0.88 -19.86 -3.20
C ARG A 157 -2.13 -20.08 -2.36
N MET A 158 -3.21 -20.38 -3.07
CA MET A 158 -4.52 -20.64 -2.51
C MET A 158 -5.12 -21.85 -3.22
N ILE A 159 -5.97 -22.58 -2.49
CA ILE A 159 -6.79 -23.66 -3.04
C ILE A 159 -8.20 -23.11 -3.19
N ALA A 160 -8.77 -23.22 -4.39
CA ALA A 160 -10.12 -22.80 -4.70
C ALA A 160 -10.97 -23.99 -5.13
N THR A 161 -12.20 -24.10 -4.61
CA THR A 161 -13.16 -25.11 -5.01
C THR A 161 -13.56 -24.95 -6.49
N PRO A 162 -13.93 -26.05 -7.18
CA PRO A 162 -14.27 -26.01 -8.61
C PRO A 162 -15.37 -25.00 -8.96
N ASP A 163 -16.33 -24.80 -8.05
CA ASP A 163 -17.51 -23.95 -8.24
C ASP A 163 -17.25 -22.45 -8.05
N LEU A 164 -16.04 -22.06 -7.64
CA LEU A 164 -15.72 -20.64 -7.48
C LEU A 164 -15.43 -19.98 -8.84
N PHE A 165 -16.42 -19.26 -9.34
CA PHE A 165 -16.30 -18.43 -10.55
C PHE A 165 -15.72 -17.03 -10.27
N THR A 166 -15.78 -16.57 -9.02
CA THR A 166 -15.33 -15.24 -8.60
C THR A 166 -13.98 -15.34 -7.90
N GLY A 167 -13.12 -14.31 -8.02
CA GLY A 167 -11.70 -14.39 -7.66
C GLY A 167 -11.38 -14.82 -6.23
N THR A 168 -10.11 -15.11 -5.98
CA THR A 168 -9.59 -15.49 -4.65
C THR A 168 -9.43 -14.24 -3.75
N CYS A 169 -10.55 -13.77 -3.20
CA CYS A 169 -10.62 -12.58 -2.35
C CYS A 169 -10.07 -12.82 -0.95
N HIS A 170 -9.32 -11.85 -0.45
CA HIS A 170 -8.77 -11.82 0.91
C HIS A 170 -8.52 -10.38 1.34
N SER A 171 -8.48 -10.16 2.65
CA SER A 171 -8.06 -8.90 3.24
C SER A 171 -6.55 -8.90 3.51
N ILE A 172 -5.97 -7.71 3.56
CA ILE A 172 -4.57 -7.48 3.91
C ILE A 172 -4.57 -6.53 5.12
N ILE A 173 -3.79 -6.86 6.13
CA ILE A 173 -3.52 -6.00 7.28
C ILE A 173 -2.01 -5.95 7.44
N VAL A 174 -1.45 -4.75 7.56
CA VAL A 174 -0.02 -4.54 7.81
C VAL A 174 0.17 -3.87 9.16
N THR A 175 1.04 -4.44 9.98
CA THR A 175 1.35 -3.97 11.34
C THR A 175 2.84 -3.79 11.56
N GLN A 176 3.20 -2.92 12.48
CA GLN A 176 4.54 -2.80 13.04
C GLN A 176 4.42 -2.91 14.56
N GLY A 177 4.82 -4.05 15.13
CA GLY A 177 4.51 -4.35 16.52
C GLY A 177 2.99 -4.43 16.74
N SER A 178 2.45 -3.59 17.63
CA SER A 178 1.00 -3.52 17.90
C SER A 178 0.21 -2.61 16.96
N ASP A 179 0.91 -1.78 16.18
CA ASP A 179 0.27 -0.67 15.47
C ASP A 179 -0.06 -1.06 14.04
N ARG A 180 -1.27 -0.74 13.59
CA ARG A 180 -1.68 -0.95 12.18
C ARG A 180 -1.18 0.22 11.34
N VAL A 181 -0.39 -0.10 10.31
CA VAL A 181 0.29 0.87 9.43
C VAL A 181 -0.09 0.71 7.96
N GLY A 182 -0.95 -0.27 7.62
CA GLY A 182 -1.44 -0.44 6.25
C GLY A 182 -2.55 -1.47 6.11
N GLN A 183 -3.18 -1.47 4.93
CA GLN A 183 -4.22 -2.40 4.49
C GLN A 183 -4.32 -2.49 2.97
#